data_AF-A0A3M9ZG82-F1
#
_entry.id   AF-A0A3M9ZG82-F1
#
_cell.length_a   1.000
_cell.length_b   1.000
_cell.length_c   1.000
_cell.angle_alpha   90.00
_cell.angle_beta   90.00
_cell.angle_gamma   90.00
#
_symmetry.space_group_name_H-M   'P 1'
#
loop_
_entity.id
_entity.type
_entity.pdbx_description
1 polymer ?
#
loop_
_entity_poly.entity_id
_entity_poly.type
_entity_poly.pdbx_seq_one_letter_code
_entity_poly.pdbx_strand_id
1 'polypeptide(L)'
;MRAHAMQERQWTRMLRENSPEIRERAVAWRRQDAMVRIERPTRLQRARRLGYRAKQGIAVVRMRVGTGGMRRQRPRGGRRPKHLGVTRIKGDDSLKVVAQRRVLERYPNMSLLGSYFVYRDGMHCWYEVILADPEHPRISRDTELFGRLYANPQRGAGHRPEDAAQDQAETAGA
;
A
#
# COMPACT_ATOMS: atom_id res chain seq x y z
N MET A 1 -16.33 10.51 20.28
CA MET A 1 -16.07 10.03 18.89
C MET A 1 -15.28 11.01 17.99
N ARG A 2 -14.74 12.16 18.46
CA ARG A 2 -14.14 13.19 17.57
C ARG A 2 -12.61 13.15 17.40
N ALA A 3 -11.85 12.54 18.33
CA ALA A 3 -10.39 12.57 18.30
C ALA A 3 -9.75 11.82 17.12
N HIS A 4 -10.32 10.67 16.73
CA HIS A 4 -9.79 9.83 15.65
C HIS A 4 -9.84 10.51 14.27
N ALA A 5 -10.89 11.30 14.02
CA ALA A 5 -11.05 12.04 12.76
C ALA A 5 -10.15 13.30 12.69
N MET A 6 -9.65 13.79 13.82
CA MET A 6 -8.75 14.95 13.84
C MET A 6 -7.32 14.56 13.44
N GLN A 7 -6.81 13.43 13.93
CA GLN A 7 -5.47 12.94 13.54
C GLN A 7 -5.39 12.59 12.05
N GLU A 8 -6.43 11.96 11.50
CA GLU A 8 -6.50 11.67 10.05
C GLU A 8 -6.45 12.97 9.23
N ARG A 9 -7.26 13.96 9.62
CA ARG A 9 -7.30 15.27 8.95
C ARG A 9 -5.98 16.02 9.06
N GLN A 10 -5.32 15.95 10.21
CA GLN A 10 -4.01 16.55 10.42
C GLN A 10 -2.98 15.92 9.48
N TRP A 11 -2.96 14.58 9.34
CA TRP A 11 -2.06 13.92 8.40
C TRP A 11 -2.30 14.36 6.95
N THR A 12 -3.56 14.37 6.50
CA THR A 12 -3.90 14.83 5.14
C THR A 12 -3.47 16.28 4.91
N ARG A 13 -3.64 17.14 5.91
CA ARG A 13 -3.19 18.53 5.86
C ARG A 13 -1.66 18.63 5.77
N MET A 14 -0.95 17.94 6.65
CA MET A 14 0.52 17.90 6.69
C MET A 14 1.15 17.42 5.38
N LEU A 15 0.48 16.47 4.72
CA LEU A 15 0.91 15.95 3.42
C LEU A 15 0.71 16.99 2.31
N ARG A 16 -0.45 17.65 2.27
CA ARG A 16 -0.76 18.71 1.29
C ARG A 16 0.14 19.94 1.44
N GLU A 17 0.37 20.36 2.68
CA GLU A 17 1.23 21.51 3.00
C GLU A 17 2.72 21.17 2.92
N ASN A 18 3.07 19.90 2.66
CA ASN A 18 4.44 19.38 2.64
C ASN A 18 5.24 19.85 3.88
N SER A 19 4.65 19.60 5.05
CA SER A 19 5.19 19.95 6.37
C SER A 19 6.60 19.39 6.61
N PRO A 20 7.42 20.06 7.44
CA PRO A 20 8.81 19.65 7.70
C PRO A 20 8.92 18.22 8.25
N GLU A 21 7.96 17.76 9.06
CA GLU A 21 7.92 16.39 9.61
C GLU A 21 7.74 15.33 8.52
N ILE A 22 6.95 15.62 7.48
CA ILE A 22 6.81 14.73 6.32
C ILE A 22 8.10 14.72 5.50
N ARG A 23 8.76 15.86 5.33
CA ARG A 23 10.03 15.97 4.59
C ARG A 23 11.13 15.18 5.27
N GLU A 24 11.28 15.31 6.59
CA GLU A 24 12.28 14.57 7.36
C GLU A 24 12.07 13.06 7.23
N ARG A 25 10.81 12.60 7.36
CA ARG A 25 10.45 11.20 7.14
C ARG A 25 10.75 10.74 5.71
N ALA A 26 10.44 11.56 4.71
CA ALA A 26 10.72 11.25 3.30
C ALA A 26 12.24 11.07 3.05
N VAL A 27 13.08 11.92 3.64
CA VAL A 27 14.55 11.78 3.55
C VAL A 27 15.00 10.45 4.16
N ALA A 28 14.47 10.08 5.32
CA ALA A 28 14.77 8.78 5.94
C ALA A 28 14.32 7.60 5.06
N TRP A 29 13.12 7.66 4.47
CA TRP A 29 12.59 6.58 3.63
C TRP A 29 13.30 6.43 2.28
N ARG A 30 13.92 7.48 1.76
CA ARG A 30 14.76 7.39 0.55
C ARG A 30 16.02 6.56 0.80
N ARG A 31 16.59 6.63 2.01
CA ARG A 31 17.78 5.87 2.42
C ARG A 31 17.49 4.41 2.76
N GLN A 32 16.24 4.11 3.09
CA GLN A 32 15.78 2.75 3.38
C GLN A 32 15.70 1.88 2.11
N ASP A 33 15.68 0.56 2.33
CA ASP A 33 15.44 -0.43 1.28
C ASP A 33 14.05 -0.28 0.66
N ALA A 34 13.85 -0.93 -0.49
CA ALA A 34 12.57 -0.85 -1.18
C ALA A 34 11.41 -1.46 -0.36
N MET A 35 11.71 -2.45 0.46
CA MET A 35 10.77 -3.12 1.35
C MET A 35 11.33 -3.14 2.76
N VAL A 36 10.61 -2.53 3.70
CA VAL A 36 11.01 -2.47 5.11
C VAL A 36 9.84 -2.88 5.99
N ARG A 37 10.06 -3.85 6.88
CA ARG A 37 9.11 -4.17 7.94
C ARG A 37 9.16 -3.07 9.00
N ILE A 38 8.00 -2.52 9.33
CA ILE A 38 7.87 -1.48 10.36
C ILE A 38 7.13 -2.04 11.57
N GLU A 39 7.54 -1.58 12.75
CA GLU A 39 6.94 -2.03 14.01
C GLU A 39 5.56 -1.41 14.24
N ARG A 40 5.42 -0.11 13.94
CA ARG A 40 4.17 0.63 14.12
C ARG A 40 3.75 1.30 12.81
N PRO A 41 2.46 1.24 12.43
CA PRO A 41 1.97 1.91 11.25
C PRO A 41 2.11 3.43 11.37
N THR A 42 2.46 4.08 10.26
CA THR A 42 2.63 5.54 10.23
C THR A 42 1.30 6.26 10.42
N ARG A 43 0.23 5.72 9.81
CA ARG A 43 -1.15 6.21 9.94
C ARG A 43 -1.98 5.20 10.71
N LEU A 44 -1.93 5.26 12.03
CA LEU A 44 -2.60 4.29 12.90
C LEU A 44 -4.12 4.23 12.65
N GLN A 45 -4.78 5.37 12.44
CA GLN A 45 -6.24 5.42 12.26
C GLN A 45 -6.65 4.76 10.93
N ARG A 46 -5.96 5.08 9.83
CA ARG A 46 -6.13 4.41 8.54
C ARG A 46 -5.88 2.91 8.63
N ALA A 47 -4.79 2.51 9.29
CA ALA A 47 -4.48 1.10 9.50
C ALA A 47 -5.59 0.36 10.26
N ARG A 48 -6.14 0.96 11.33
CA ARG A 48 -7.25 0.37 12.11
C ARG A 48 -8.51 0.18 11.29
N ARG A 49 -8.84 1.11 10.38
CA ARG A 49 -9.99 0.97 9.46
C ARG A 49 -9.84 -0.22 8.52
N LEU A 50 -8.61 -0.53 8.13
CA LEU A 50 -8.25 -1.68 7.29
C LEU A 50 -8.06 -2.98 8.10
N GLY A 51 -8.33 -2.96 9.42
CA GLY A 51 -8.28 -4.15 10.26
C GLY A 51 -6.98 -4.35 11.04
N TYR A 52 -6.08 -3.36 11.10
CA TYR A 52 -4.89 -3.45 11.96
C TYR A 52 -5.26 -3.55 13.44
N ARG A 53 -4.68 -4.54 14.12
CA ARG A 53 -4.67 -4.67 15.58
C ARG A 53 -3.23 -4.85 16.05
N ALA A 54 -2.92 -4.34 17.25
CA ALA A 54 -1.62 -4.57 17.88
C ALA A 54 -1.61 -5.97 18.52
N LYS A 55 -1.53 -7.01 17.68
CA LYS A 55 -1.47 -8.42 18.09
C LYS A 55 -0.26 -9.10 17.45
N GLN A 56 0.26 -10.14 18.08
CA GLN A 56 1.22 -11.04 17.44
C GLN A 56 0.55 -11.74 16.24
N GLY A 57 1.31 -11.97 15.18
CA GLY A 57 0.81 -12.47 13.90
C GLY A 57 0.36 -11.37 12.94
N ILE A 58 0.42 -10.08 13.31
CA ILE A 58 0.22 -8.97 12.36
C ILE A 58 1.57 -8.33 12.04
N ALA A 59 1.80 -8.05 10.77
CA ALA A 59 2.98 -7.33 10.29
C ALA A 59 2.55 -6.14 9.42
N VAL A 60 3.31 -5.05 9.51
CA VAL A 60 3.15 -3.91 8.61
C VAL A 60 4.45 -3.75 7.84
N VAL A 61 4.34 -3.67 6.52
CA VAL A 61 5.48 -3.57 5.61
C VAL A 61 5.33 -2.31 4.78
N ARG A 62 6.34 -1.44 4.85
CA ARG A 62 6.43 -0.28 3.96
C ARG A 62 7.10 -0.72 2.66
N MET A 63 6.45 -0.45 1.53
CA MET A 63 6.93 -0.76 0.20
C MET A 63 7.00 0.51 -0.65
N ARG A 64 8.14 0.76 -1.29
CA ARG A 64 8.26 1.82 -2.31
C ARG A 64 8.07 1.25 -3.71
N VAL A 65 7.34 1.97 -4.55
CA VAL A 65 7.07 1.61 -5.96
C VAL A 65 7.40 2.81 -6.84
N GLY A 66 8.03 2.60 -7.99
CA GLY A 66 8.36 3.68 -8.92
C GLY A 66 7.11 4.37 -9.50
N THR A 67 7.15 5.69 -9.63
CA THR A 67 6.03 6.55 -10.11
C THR A 67 5.90 6.65 -11.63
N GLY A 68 6.57 5.78 -12.38
CA GLY A 68 6.59 5.78 -13.84
C GLY A 68 5.48 4.97 -14.51
N GLY A 69 5.27 5.20 -15.80
CA GLY A 69 4.47 4.33 -16.66
C GLY A 69 5.17 3.01 -16.97
N MET A 70 4.42 2.05 -17.51
CA MET A 70 5.00 0.78 -17.95
C MET A 70 5.81 0.98 -19.23
N ARG A 71 6.96 0.31 -19.30
CA ARG A 71 7.77 0.21 -20.50
C ARG A 71 7.93 -1.26 -20.88
N ARG A 72 7.62 -1.59 -22.13
CA ARG A 72 7.84 -2.95 -22.67
C ARG A 72 9.28 -3.13 -23.16
N GLN A 73 9.74 -4.37 -23.26
CA GLN A 73 11.01 -4.64 -23.93
C GLN A 73 10.86 -4.36 -25.44
N ARG A 74 11.86 -3.72 -26.06
CA ARG A 74 11.81 -3.43 -27.50
C ARG A 74 11.89 -4.74 -28.29
N PRO A 75 10.92 -5.05 -29.17
CA PRO A 75 11.00 -6.22 -30.04
C PRO A 75 12.25 -6.13 -30.95
N ARG A 76 12.98 -7.24 -31.10
CA ARG A 76 14.17 -7.31 -31.97
C ARG A 76 13.86 -7.65 -33.43
N GLY A 77 12.74 -8.33 -33.70
CA GLY A 77 12.33 -8.74 -35.05
C GLY A 77 11.32 -7.78 -35.70
N GLY A 78 11.05 -8.01 -36.99
CA GLY A 78 10.05 -7.25 -37.75
C GLY A 78 8.65 -7.33 -37.13
N ARG A 79 8.00 -6.18 -36.94
CA ARG A 79 6.63 -6.05 -36.42
C ARG A 79 5.92 -4.92 -37.14
N ARG A 80 4.59 -4.99 -37.19
CA ARG A 80 3.76 -3.88 -37.69
C ARG A 80 3.97 -2.63 -36.80
N PRO A 81 3.95 -1.41 -37.35
CA PRO A 81 4.19 -0.18 -36.60
C PRO A 81 3.37 -0.06 -35.31
N LYS A 82 2.10 -0.50 -35.33
CA LYS A 82 1.22 -0.49 -34.15
C LYS A 82 1.70 -1.33 -32.96
N HIS A 83 2.58 -2.32 -33.19
CA HIS A 83 3.14 -3.19 -32.15
C HIS A 83 4.59 -2.82 -31.77
N LEU A 84 5.16 -1.76 -32.35
CA LEU A 84 6.49 -1.26 -32.02
C LEU A 84 6.50 -0.28 -30.83
N GLY A 85 5.32 0.13 -30.34
CA GLY A 85 5.19 1.00 -29.18
C GLY A 85 5.78 0.39 -27.91
N VAL A 86 6.77 1.06 -27.33
CA VAL A 86 7.49 0.62 -26.12
C VAL A 86 7.21 1.52 -24.90
N THR A 87 7.01 2.81 -25.15
CA THR A 87 6.80 3.86 -24.14
C THR A 87 5.35 4.31 -24.11
N ARG A 88 4.96 5.07 -23.07
CA ARG A 88 3.60 5.61 -22.88
C ARG A 88 2.51 4.54 -22.76
N ILE A 89 2.89 3.38 -22.24
CA ILE A 89 1.95 2.29 -21.96
C ILE A 89 1.50 2.42 -20.52
N LYS A 90 0.19 2.45 -20.29
CA LYS A 90 -0.37 2.40 -18.95
C LYS A 90 -0.29 0.96 -18.45
N GLY A 91 0.12 0.77 -17.20
CA GLY A 91 -0.01 -0.53 -16.55
C GLY A 91 -1.48 -0.83 -16.32
N ASP A 92 -1.84 -2.11 -16.40
CA ASP A 92 -3.21 -2.56 -16.12
C ASP A 92 -3.51 -2.46 -14.62
N ASP A 93 -2.50 -2.71 -13.78
CA ASP A 93 -2.60 -2.65 -12.34
C ASP A 93 -2.20 -1.29 -11.76
N SER A 94 -2.85 -0.91 -10.66
CA SER A 94 -2.48 0.26 -9.88
C SER A 94 -1.18 0.04 -9.09
N LEU A 95 -0.45 1.12 -8.80
CA LEU A 95 0.78 1.07 -7.99
C LEU A 95 0.57 0.43 -6.61
N LYS A 96 -0.64 0.58 -6.04
CA LYS A 96 -1.06 -0.06 -4.79
C LYS A 96 -1.10 -1.58 -4.93
N VAL A 97 -1.70 -2.11 -6.00
CA VAL A 97 -1.77 -3.55 -6.29
C VAL A 97 -0.36 -4.10 -6.55
N VAL A 98 0.48 -3.35 -7.27
CA VAL A 98 1.88 -3.71 -7.49
C VAL A 98 2.64 -3.79 -6.16
N ALA A 99 2.43 -2.85 -5.23
CA ALA A 99 3.02 -2.91 -3.89
C ALA A 99 2.57 -4.15 -3.11
N GLN A 100 1.28 -4.47 -3.14
CA GLN A 100 0.72 -5.65 -2.47
C GLN A 100 1.34 -6.94 -3.01
N ARG A 101 1.38 -7.11 -4.34
CA ARG A 101 1.94 -8.31 -4.98
C ARG A 101 3.41 -8.52 -4.60
N ARG A 102 4.23 -7.48 -4.70
CA ARG A 102 5.66 -7.56 -4.32
C ARG A 102 5.86 -7.96 -2.85
N VAL A 103 5.00 -7.47 -1.95
CA VAL A 103 5.04 -7.84 -0.54
C VAL A 103 4.61 -9.30 -0.34
N LEU A 104 3.53 -9.75 -1.00
CA LEU A 104 3.05 -11.13 -0.90
C LEU A 104 4.04 -12.14 -1.49
N GLU A 105 4.77 -11.79 -2.55
CA GLU A 105 5.87 -12.61 -3.09
C GLU A 105 6.97 -12.84 -2.05
N ARG A 106 7.22 -11.87 -1.16
CA ARG A 106 8.23 -11.99 -0.09
C ARG A 106 7.70 -12.69 1.17
N TYR A 107 6.41 -12.58 1.44
CA TYR A 107 5.74 -13.15 2.62
C TYR A 107 4.63 -14.11 2.19
N PRO A 108 4.95 -15.27 1.58
CA PRO A 108 3.95 -16.19 1.04
C PRO A 108 3.10 -16.87 2.13
N ASN A 109 3.60 -16.95 3.36
CA ASN A 109 2.90 -17.51 4.52
C ASN A 109 1.91 -16.53 5.16
N MET A 110 1.94 -15.25 4.77
CA MET A 110 1.05 -14.24 5.32
C MET A 110 -0.03 -13.87 4.31
N SER A 111 -1.21 -13.56 4.83
CA SER A 111 -2.34 -13.05 4.04
C SER A 111 -2.45 -11.54 4.15
N LEU A 112 -2.87 -10.91 3.05
CA LEU A 112 -3.13 -9.48 3.00
C LEU A 112 -4.34 -9.14 3.90
N LEU A 113 -4.28 -8.05 4.65
CA LEU A 113 -5.46 -7.43 5.28
C LEU A 113 -5.89 -6.16 4.54
N GLY A 114 -4.91 -5.41 4.05
CA GLY A 114 -5.14 -4.18 3.31
C GLY A 114 -3.85 -3.41 3.08
N SER A 115 -3.93 -2.30 2.37
CA SER A 115 -2.82 -1.36 2.25
C SER A 115 -3.33 0.07 2.06
N TYR A 116 -2.48 1.04 2.39
CA TYR A 116 -2.80 2.46 2.25
C TYR A 116 -1.58 3.26 1.79
N PHE A 117 -1.88 4.42 1.19
CA PHE A 117 -0.89 5.37 0.74
C PHE A 117 -0.29 6.16 1.92
N VAL A 118 1.02 6.37 1.87
CA VAL A 118 1.74 7.12 2.90
C VAL A 118 2.28 8.43 2.35
N TYR A 119 2.98 8.36 1.22
CA TYR A 119 3.71 9.49 0.65
C TYR A 119 4.08 9.24 -0.80
N ARG A 120 4.26 10.32 -1.56
CA ARG A 120 4.71 10.31 -2.95
C ARG A 120 5.80 11.34 -3.12
N ASP A 121 6.81 10.95 -3.88
CA ASP A 121 7.87 11.80 -4.36
C ASP A 121 7.88 11.76 -5.90
N GLY A 122 8.79 12.49 -6.53
CA GLY A 122 8.93 12.49 -7.99
C GLY A 122 9.23 11.11 -8.58
N MET A 123 10.01 10.28 -7.86
CA MET A 123 10.48 8.98 -8.36
C MET A 123 9.73 7.77 -7.78
N HIS A 124 9.14 7.88 -6.60
CA HIS A 124 8.55 6.75 -5.89
C HIS A 124 7.26 7.12 -5.15
N CYS A 125 6.36 6.15 -4.99
CA CYS A 125 5.23 6.14 -4.08
C CYS A 125 5.51 5.14 -2.95
N TRP A 126 5.17 5.49 -1.72
CA TRP A 126 5.26 4.62 -0.57
C TRP A 126 3.86 4.17 -0.13
N TYR A 127 3.73 2.86 0.03
CA TYR A 127 2.53 2.22 0.57
C TYR A 127 2.90 1.44 1.82
N GLU A 128 2.00 1.42 2.80
CA GLU A 128 2.08 0.51 3.93
C GLU A 128 1.06 -0.62 3.72
N VAL A 129 1.58 -1.84 3.65
CA VAL A 129 0.83 -3.08 3.45
C VAL A 129 0.72 -3.79 4.79
N ILE A 130 -0.50 -4.14 5.16
CA ILE A 130 -0.83 -4.81 6.42
C ILE A 130 -1.06 -6.28 6.09
N LEU A 131 -0.32 -7.14 6.77
CA LEU A 131 -0.36 -8.57 6.63
C LEU A 131 -0.81 -9.20 7.96
N ALA A 132 -1.45 -10.35 7.88
CA ALA A 132 -1.70 -11.22 9.00
C ALA A 132 -1.31 -12.65 8.68
N ASP A 133 -0.72 -13.31 9.67
CA ASP A 133 -0.41 -14.73 9.68
C ASP A 133 -1.67 -15.53 10.05
N PRO A 134 -2.26 -16.30 9.12
CA PRO A 134 -3.47 -17.07 9.39
C PRO A 134 -3.25 -18.22 10.37
N GLU A 135 -2.03 -18.76 10.46
CA GLU A 135 -1.69 -19.92 11.28
C GLU A 135 -1.42 -19.52 12.73
N HIS A 136 -1.12 -18.24 12.98
CA HIS A 136 -0.83 -17.76 14.33
C HIS A 136 -2.08 -17.85 15.25
N PRO A 137 -2.00 -18.48 16.45
CA PRO A 137 -3.17 -18.73 17.31
C PRO A 137 -3.96 -17.48 17.71
N ARG A 138 -3.28 -16.34 17.89
CA ARG A 138 -3.93 -15.05 18.21
C ARG A 138 -4.74 -14.46 17.06
N ILE A 139 -4.49 -14.89 15.83
CA ILE A 139 -5.21 -14.45 14.63
C ILE A 139 -6.30 -15.46 14.30
N SER A 140 -5.96 -16.76 14.27
CA SER A 140 -6.93 -17.85 14.05
C SER A 140 -8.13 -17.79 15.02
N ARG A 141 -7.89 -17.49 16.31
CA ARG A 141 -8.95 -17.37 17.32
C ARG A 141 -9.75 -16.06 17.26
N ASP A 142 -9.30 -15.05 16.52
CA ASP A 142 -10.01 -13.77 16.39
C ASP A 142 -10.98 -13.86 15.19
N THR A 143 -12.25 -14.14 15.47
CA THR A 143 -13.29 -14.30 14.43
C THR A 143 -13.42 -13.09 13.51
N GLU A 144 -13.17 -11.87 14.00
CA GLU A 144 -13.30 -10.66 13.17
C GLU A 144 -12.13 -10.54 12.19
N LEU A 145 -10.89 -10.77 12.65
CA LEU A 145 -9.71 -10.76 11.78
C LEU A 145 -9.74 -11.93 10.81
N PHE A 146 -10.04 -13.13 11.31
CA PHE A 146 -10.15 -14.33 10.50
C PHE A 146 -11.24 -14.17 9.44
N GLY A 147 -12.42 -13.67 9.82
CA GLY A 147 -13.49 -13.33 8.88
C GLY A 147 -13.03 -12.38 7.78
N ARG A 148 -12.28 -11.32 8.11
CA ARG A 148 -11.76 -10.37 7.10
C ARG A 148 -10.77 -11.00 6.11
N LEU A 149 -9.98 -11.98 6.54
CA LEU A 149 -9.03 -12.68 5.66
C LEU A 149 -9.75 -13.53 4.60
N TYR A 150 -10.82 -14.24 4.99
CA TYR A 150 -11.51 -15.18 4.12
C TYR A 150 -12.79 -14.64 3.47
N ALA A 151 -13.29 -13.47 3.88
CA ALA A 151 -14.54 -12.89 3.36
C ALA A 151 -14.50 -12.46 1.88
N ASN A 152 -13.35 -12.48 1.20
CA ASN A 152 -13.33 -12.26 -0.26
C ASN A 152 -12.02 -12.70 -0.96
N PRO A 153 -11.96 -13.93 -1.51
CA PRO A 153 -10.80 -14.42 -2.27
C PRO A 153 -10.57 -13.66 -3.59
N GLN A 154 -11.65 -13.16 -4.21
CA GLN A 154 -11.65 -12.59 -5.57
C GLN A 154 -11.19 -11.11 -5.64
N ARG A 155 -11.05 -10.42 -4.49
CA ARG A 155 -10.79 -8.96 -4.45
C ARG A 155 -9.47 -8.53 -3.81
N GLY A 156 -8.68 -9.46 -3.28
CA GLY A 156 -7.59 -9.13 -2.37
C GLY A 156 -8.17 -8.53 -1.10
N ALA A 157 -8.23 -9.34 -0.04
CA ALA A 157 -8.68 -9.03 1.31
C ALA A 157 -9.08 -7.57 1.64
N GLY A 158 -10.33 -7.39 2.07
CA GLY A 158 -10.74 -6.27 2.91
C GLY A 158 -10.91 -4.89 2.26
N HIS A 159 -10.86 -4.75 0.93
CA HIS A 159 -11.06 -3.44 0.30
C HIS A 159 -12.56 -3.10 0.18
N ARG A 160 -13.09 -2.29 1.11
CA ARG A 160 -14.42 -1.69 0.94
C ARG A 160 -14.37 -0.63 -0.17
N PRO A 161 -15.44 -0.44 -0.96
CA PRO A 161 -15.48 0.57 -2.03
C PRO A 161 -15.13 1.98 -1.56
N GLU A 162 -15.53 2.33 -0.33
CA GLU A 162 -15.22 3.60 0.33
C GLU A 162 -13.71 3.84 0.56
N ASP A 163 -12.96 2.77 0.82
CA ASP A 163 -11.52 2.84 1.04
C ASP A 163 -10.78 3.11 -0.28
N ALA A 164 -11.33 2.64 -1.42
CA ALA A 164 -10.80 2.87 -2.77
C ALA A 164 -10.89 4.35 -3.17
N ALA A 165 -12.03 4.98 -2.91
CA ALA A 165 -12.28 6.37 -3.22
C ALA A 165 -11.34 7.31 -2.43
N GLN A 166 -11.12 7.00 -1.15
CA GLN A 166 -10.16 7.75 -0.31
C GLN A 166 -8.72 7.59 -0.79
N ASP A 167 -8.30 6.38 -1.17
CA ASP A 167 -6.95 6.15 -1.68
C ASP A 167 -6.72 6.88 -3.02
N GLN A 168 -7.72 6.93 -3.92
CA GLN A 168 -7.64 7.67 -5.18
C GLN A 168 -7.56 9.18 -4.95
N ALA A 169 -8.36 9.72 -4.03
CA ALA A 169 -8.33 11.14 -3.68
C ALA A 169 -7.01 11.56 -3.01
N GLU A 170 -6.42 10.70 -2.18
CA GLU A 170 -5.14 10.96 -1.51
C GLU A 170 -3.95 10.84 -2.46
N THR A 171 -4.00 9.93 -3.42
CA THR A 171 -2.93 9.78 -4.43
C THR A 171 -2.98 10.90 -5.49
N ALA A 172 -4.18 11.42 -5.78
CA ALA A 172 -4.38 12.51 -6.75
C ALA A 172 -4.14 13.91 -6.16
N GLY A 173 -4.33 14.07 -4.85
CA GLY A 173 -4.13 15.34 -4.14
C GLY A 173 -2.75 15.50 -3.50
N ALA A 174 -1.82 14.58 -3.74
CA ALA A 174 -0.43 14.58 -3.26
C ALA A 174 0.55 14.79 -4.41
#